data_AF-D9CHZ5-F1
#
_entry.id   AF-D9CHZ5-F1
#
_cell.length_a   1.000
_cell.length_b   1.000
_cell.length_c   1.000
_cell.angle_alpha   90.00
_cell.angle_beta   90.00
_cell.angle_gamma   90.00
#
_symmetry.space_group_name_H-M   'P 1'
#
loop_
_entity.id
_entity.type
_entity.pdbx_description
1 polymer ?
#
loop_
_entity_poly.entity_id
_entity_poly.type
_entity_poly.pdbx_seq_one_letter_code
_entity_poly.pdbx_strand_id
1 'polypeptide(L)'
;VWGFNDVTSDPGFGAYYQLWSNGVGTVNTGSNGLGKFDYVVSSAKAHGIRLIVTLTNNWSDYGGMDIYVSQIAGSSATHDTFYTNTNIIAAYEKYINAWVTRYKNESTIMAWELPNEP
;
A
#
# COMPACT_ATOMS: atom_id res chain seq x y z
N VAL A 1 7.83 -5.91 -6.41
CA VAL A 1 6.39 -6.33 -6.40
C VAL A 1 5.59 -5.25 -5.71
N TRP A 2 4.38 -4.98 -6.17
CA TRP A 2 3.56 -3.89 -5.62
C TRP A 2 2.87 -4.34 -4.33
N GLY A 3 3.18 -3.64 -3.24
CA GLY A 3 2.50 -3.72 -1.95
C GLY A 3 1.48 -2.59 -1.78
N PHE A 4 0.94 -2.08 -2.87
CA PHE A 4 -0.12 -1.07 -2.90
C PHE A 4 -1.23 -1.52 -3.85
N ASN A 5 -2.46 -1.22 -3.46
CA ASN A 5 -3.65 -1.29 -4.29
C ASN A 5 -4.79 -0.68 -3.47
N ASP A 6 -4.91 0.63 -3.59
CA ASP A 6 -5.81 1.46 -2.83
C ASP A 6 -7.10 1.66 -3.60
N VAL A 7 -8.23 1.44 -2.92
CA VAL A 7 -9.57 1.53 -3.51
C VAL A 7 -10.50 2.36 -2.64
N THR A 8 -11.54 2.95 -3.21
CA THR A 8 -12.61 3.65 -2.47
C THR A 8 -13.87 2.78 -2.26
N SER A 9 -13.89 1.60 -2.86
CA SER A 9 -14.93 0.57 -2.69
C SER A 9 -14.32 -0.81 -2.95
N ASP A 10 -14.83 -1.85 -2.29
CA ASP A 10 -14.41 -3.23 -2.58
C ASP A 10 -14.74 -3.57 -4.06
N PRO A 11 -13.74 -3.90 -4.88
CA PRO A 11 -13.98 -4.24 -6.29
C PRO A 11 -14.76 -5.55 -6.47
N GLY A 12 -14.85 -6.41 -5.45
CA GLY A 12 -15.50 -7.73 -5.53
C GLY A 12 -14.69 -8.78 -6.30
N PHE A 13 -13.52 -8.43 -6.81
CA PHE A 13 -12.58 -9.33 -7.49
C PHE A 13 -11.13 -8.90 -7.23
N GLY A 14 -10.19 -9.82 -7.46
CA GLY A 14 -8.77 -9.54 -7.27
C GLY A 14 -8.38 -9.29 -5.82
N ALA A 15 -7.19 -8.75 -5.61
CA ALA A 15 -6.71 -8.34 -4.30
C ALA A 15 -6.65 -6.81 -4.22
N TYR A 16 -7.07 -6.21 -3.11
CA TYR A 16 -6.82 -4.81 -2.77
C TYR A 16 -6.21 -4.73 -1.37
N TYR A 17 -5.39 -3.72 -1.10
CA TYR A 17 -4.61 -3.66 0.14
C TYR A 17 -5.03 -2.56 1.09
N GLN A 18 -5.67 -1.49 0.58
CA GLN A 18 -6.22 -0.43 1.42
C GLN A 18 -7.57 0.04 0.88
N LEU A 19 -8.56 0.15 1.76
CA LEU A 19 -9.87 0.73 1.47
C LEU A 19 -9.96 2.11 2.10
N TRP A 20 -10.24 3.12 1.27
CA TRP A 20 -10.44 4.50 1.68
C TRP A 20 -11.92 4.82 1.79
N SER A 21 -12.30 5.41 2.93
CA SER A 21 -13.64 5.93 3.15
C SER A 21 -13.56 7.15 4.07
N ASN A 22 -14.10 8.29 3.63
CA ASN A 22 -14.18 9.53 4.40
C ASN A 22 -12.84 9.95 5.04
N GLY A 23 -11.75 9.94 4.27
CA GLY A 23 -10.42 10.33 4.78
C GLY A 23 -9.71 9.26 5.61
N VAL A 24 -10.30 8.07 5.77
CA VAL A 24 -9.73 6.98 6.56
C VAL A 24 -9.37 5.80 5.66
N GLY A 25 -8.07 5.54 5.53
CA GLY A 25 -7.54 4.33 4.91
C GLY A 25 -7.50 3.16 5.89
N THR A 26 -8.11 2.04 5.51
CA THR A 26 -8.16 0.78 6.29
C THR A 26 -7.46 -0.33 5.52
N VAL A 27 -6.42 -0.92 6.11
CA VAL A 27 -5.67 -2.02 5.48
C VAL A 27 -6.53 -3.28 5.44
N ASN A 28 -6.65 -3.88 4.25
CA ASN A 28 -7.32 -5.16 4.09
C ASN A 28 -6.39 -6.31 4.48
N THR A 29 -6.54 -6.81 5.70
CA THR A 29 -5.77 -7.95 6.21
C THR A 29 -6.42 -9.31 5.87
N GLY A 30 -7.55 -9.31 5.17
CA GLY A 30 -8.33 -10.49 4.83
C GLY A 30 -7.73 -11.33 3.70
N SER A 31 -8.45 -12.39 3.33
CA SER A 31 -8.04 -13.38 2.32
C SER A 31 -7.99 -12.84 0.88
N ASN A 32 -8.63 -11.71 0.62
CA ASN A 32 -8.55 -10.94 -0.64
C ASN A 32 -7.68 -9.66 -0.49
N GLY A 33 -6.91 -9.53 0.58
CA GLY A 33 -5.94 -8.45 0.78
C GLY A 33 -4.55 -8.99 1.07
N LEU A 34 -3.98 -8.65 2.22
CA LEU A 34 -2.65 -9.15 2.61
C LEU A 34 -2.58 -10.69 2.66
N GLY A 35 -3.71 -11.39 2.87
CA GLY A 35 -3.75 -12.86 2.72
C GLY A 35 -3.37 -13.36 1.33
N LYS A 36 -3.66 -12.60 0.26
CA LYS A 36 -3.14 -12.90 -1.09
C LYS A 36 -1.65 -12.61 -1.20
N PHE A 37 -1.16 -11.56 -0.55
CA PHE A 37 0.26 -11.26 -0.56
C PHE A 37 1.08 -12.30 0.22
N ASP A 38 0.54 -12.91 1.27
CA ASP A 38 1.17 -14.05 1.95
C ASP A 38 1.41 -15.22 0.97
N TYR A 39 0.51 -15.45 0.02
CA TYR A 39 0.71 -16.44 -1.03
C TYR A 39 1.86 -16.04 -1.96
N VAL A 40 1.98 -14.76 -2.34
CA VAL A 40 3.11 -14.25 -3.11
C VAL A 40 4.43 -14.50 -2.38
N VAL A 41 4.48 -14.19 -1.08
CA VAL A 41 5.65 -14.41 -0.23
C VAL A 41 6.00 -15.90 -0.14
N SER A 42 5.03 -16.77 0.15
CA SER A 42 5.27 -18.21 0.27
C SER A 42 5.72 -18.84 -1.06
N SER A 43 5.16 -18.39 -2.18
CA SER A 43 5.59 -18.81 -3.51
C SER A 43 7.01 -18.35 -3.81
N ALA A 44 7.34 -17.07 -3.57
CA ALA A 44 8.69 -16.56 -3.77
C ALA A 44 9.73 -17.34 -2.94
N LYS A 45 9.40 -17.62 -1.67
CA LYS A 45 10.22 -18.42 -0.76
C LYS A 45 10.48 -19.83 -1.30
N ALA A 46 9.43 -20.52 -1.77
CA ALA A 46 9.53 -21.86 -2.33
C ALA A 46 10.43 -21.92 -3.57
N HIS A 47 10.61 -20.80 -4.27
CA HIS A 47 11.42 -20.68 -5.48
C HIS A 47 12.76 -19.97 -5.24
N GLY A 48 13.12 -19.66 -3.99
CA GLY A 48 14.38 -18.97 -3.67
C GLY A 48 14.46 -17.52 -4.18
N ILE A 49 13.31 -16.90 -4.49
CA ILE A 49 13.21 -15.52 -4.96
C ILE A 49 13.06 -14.59 -3.75
N ARG A 50 13.77 -13.46 -3.76
CA ARG A 50 13.55 -12.39 -2.77
C ARG A 50 12.81 -11.21 -3.38
N LEU A 51 12.04 -10.51 -2.54
CA LEU A 51 11.11 -9.48 -2.97
C LEU A 51 11.57 -8.09 -2.50
N ILE A 52 11.62 -7.13 -3.42
CA ILE A 52 11.48 -5.71 -3.08
C ILE A 52 9.99 -5.40 -3.11
N VAL A 53 9.46 -4.85 -2.02
CA VAL A 53 8.04 -4.50 -1.90
C VAL A 53 7.89 -3.00 -1.83
N THR A 54 7.21 -2.44 -2.83
CA THR A 54 6.94 -1.00 -2.93
C THR A 54 5.61 -0.66 -2.28
N LEU A 55 5.56 0.39 -1.44
CA LEU A 55 4.45 0.62 -0.50
C LEU A 55 3.48 1.72 -0.90
N THR A 56 3.75 2.46 -1.97
CA THR A 56 2.77 3.31 -2.66
C THR A 56 3.22 3.56 -4.10
N ASN A 57 2.42 4.25 -4.89
CA ASN A 57 2.73 4.60 -6.28
C ASN A 57 2.69 6.11 -6.46
N ASN A 58 3.66 6.67 -7.20
CA ASN A 58 3.58 8.05 -7.66
C ASN A 58 2.40 8.23 -8.64
N TRP A 59 2.17 7.24 -9.49
CA TRP A 59 1.08 7.27 -10.46
C TRP A 59 -0.26 6.83 -9.85
N SER A 60 -1.36 7.15 -10.53
CA SER A 60 -2.72 6.83 -10.09
C SER A 60 -3.12 5.36 -10.28
N ASP A 61 -2.31 4.58 -10.98
CA ASP A 61 -2.52 3.14 -11.12
C ASP A 61 -2.52 2.46 -9.76
N TYR A 62 -3.59 1.71 -9.48
CA TYR A 62 -3.85 1.07 -8.19
C TYR A 62 -3.94 2.08 -7.02
N GLY A 63 -4.39 3.30 -7.32
CA GLY A 63 -4.63 4.37 -6.36
C GLY A 63 -3.46 5.36 -6.29
N GLY A 64 -2.37 4.96 -5.63
CA GLY A 64 -1.17 5.79 -5.48
C GLY A 64 -1.35 7.02 -4.58
N MET A 65 -0.41 7.96 -4.64
CA MET A 65 -0.40 9.15 -3.76
C MET A 65 -1.68 10.00 -3.91
N ASP A 66 -2.27 10.06 -5.10
CA ASP A 66 -3.44 10.88 -5.39
C ASP A 66 -4.69 10.46 -4.58
N ILE A 67 -4.81 9.18 -4.19
CA ILE A 67 -5.92 8.77 -3.33
C ILE A 67 -5.74 9.32 -1.91
N TYR A 68 -4.52 9.37 -1.39
CA TYR A 68 -4.24 9.98 -0.07
C TYR A 68 -4.55 11.48 -0.11
N VAL A 69 -4.08 12.17 -1.16
CA VAL A 69 -4.30 13.61 -1.35
C VAL A 69 -5.79 13.92 -1.44
N SER A 70 -6.53 13.23 -2.31
CA SER A 70 -7.96 13.47 -2.49
C SER A 70 -8.79 13.13 -1.25
N GLN A 71 -8.44 12.08 -0.51
CA GLN A 71 -9.18 11.66 0.69
C GLN A 71 -8.93 12.55 1.91
N ILE A 72 -7.73 13.13 2.05
CA ILE A 72 -7.33 13.85 3.27
C ILE A 72 -7.25 15.36 3.05
N ALA A 73 -6.66 15.81 1.95
CA ALA A 73 -6.46 17.23 1.65
C ALA A 73 -7.52 17.81 0.70
N GLY A 74 -8.32 16.95 0.06
CA GLY A 74 -9.39 17.32 -0.85
C GLY A 74 -8.92 17.56 -2.29
N SER A 75 -9.89 17.69 -3.20
CA SER A 75 -9.64 17.70 -4.66
C SER A 75 -8.92 18.93 -5.21
N SER A 76 -8.75 19.98 -4.40
CA SER A 76 -8.00 21.19 -4.80
C SER A 76 -6.52 21.11 -4.44
N ALA A 77 -6.10 20.11 -3.67
CA ALA A 77 -4.70 19.91 -3.32
C ALA A 77 -3.90 19.34 -4.51
N THR A 78 -2.62 19.66 -4.58
CA THR A 78 -1.71 19.12 -5.60
C THR A 78 -1.12 17.79 -5.17
N HIS A 79 -0.67 16.99 -6.14
CA HIS A 79 0.01 15.71 -5.92
C HIS A 79 1.09 15.78 -4.82
N ASP A 80 2.00 16.75 -4.90
CA ASP A 80 3.11 16.94 -3.97
C ASP A 80 2.69 17.22 -2.51
N THR A 81 1.40 17.52 -2.27
CA THR A 81 0.84 17.61 -0.92
C THR A 81 1.04 16.30 -0.14
N PHE A 82 1.18 15.16 -0.83
CA PHE A 82 1.52 13.88 -0.25
C PHE A 82 2.77 13.94 0.65
N TYR A 83 3.80 14.68 0.21
CA TYR A 83 5.09 14.75 0.89
C TYR A 83 5.14 15.73 2.07
N THR A 84 4.14 16.61 2.20
CA THR A 84 4.21 17.76 3.14
C THR A 84 3.05 17.82 4.12
N ASN A 85 1.89 17.24 3.78
CA ASN A 85 0.74 17.23 4.67
C ASN A 85 0.91 16.17 5.77
N THR A 86 0.95 16.62 7.03
CA THR A 86 1.19 15.75 8.18
C THR A 86 0.15 14.66 8.37
N ASN A 87 -1.11 14.90 7.98
CA ASN A 87 -2.17 13.88 8.06
C ASN A 87 -1.99 12.80 6.99
N ILE A 88 -1.54 13.17 5.79
CA ILE A 88 -1.20 12.21 4.73
C ILE A 88 0.00 11.36 5.12
N ILE A 89 1.07 12.00 5.61
CA ILE A 89 2.28 11.30 6.08
C ILE A 89 1.89 10.30 7.19
N ALA A 90 1.11 10.72 8.19
CA ALA A 90 0.65 9.84 9.26
C ALA A 90 -0.20 8.65 8.75
N ALA A 91 -1.06 8.88 7.75
CA ALA A 91 -1.84 7.81 7.13
C ALA A 91 -0.95 6.81 6.38
N TYR A 92 0.08 7.31 5.69
CA TYR A 92 1.03 6.47 4.96
C TYR A 92 1.96 5.70 5.91
N GLU A 93 2.46 6.32 6.98
CA GLU A 93 3.23 5.65 8.04
C GLU A 93 2.42 4.53 8.70
N LYS A 94 1.11 4.74 8.92
CA LYS A 94 0.21 3.69 9.41
C LYS A 94 0.09 2.53 8.43
N TYR A 95 0.04 2.80 7.12
CA TYR A 95 0.03 1.77 6.09
C TYR A 95 1.35 0.98 6.08
N ILE A 96 2.49 1.68 6.05
CA ILE A 96 3.83 1.09 6.15
C ILE A 96 3.92 0.20 7.40
N ASN A 97 3.45 0.68 8.55
CA ASN A 97 3.52 -0.07 9.80
C ASN A 97 2.77 -1.41 9.72
N ALA A 98 1.61 -1.45 9.07
CA ALA A 98 0.85 -2.69 8.88
C ALA A 98 1.63 -3.72 8.04
N TRP A 99 2.23 -3.29 6.93
CA TRP A 99 3.04 -4.13 6.05
C TRP A 99 4.31 -4.63 6.74
N VAL A 100 5.12 -3.72 7.27
CA VAL A 100 6.38 -4.05 7.92
C VAL A 100 6.13 -4.93 9.13
N THR A 101 5.14 -4.64 9.97
CA THR A 101 4.83 -5.48 11.14
C THR A 101 4.46 -6.91 10.76
N ARG A 102 3.69 -7.09 9.68
CA ARG A 102 3.29 -8.42 9.21
C ARG A 102 4.48 -9.25 8.72
N TYR A 103 5.43 -8.63 8.02
CA TYR A 103 6.53 -9.32 7.34
C TYR A 103 7.92 -9.10 7.96
N LYS A 104 8.03 -8.43 9.12
CA LYS A 104 9.32 -8.07 9.75
C LYS A 104 10.29 -9.23 9.98
N ASN A 105 9.78 -10.45 10.16
CA ASN A 105 10.57 -11.65 10.41
C ASN A 105 10.68 -12.56 9.16
N GLU A 106 10.20 -12.10 8.00
CA GLU A 106 10.23 -12.88 6.76
C GLU A 106 11.43 -12.49 5.90
N SER A 107 12.41 -13.39 5.83
CA SER A 107 13.66 -13.18 5.09
C SER A 107 13.50 -13.18 3.56
N THR A 108 12.33 -13.60 3.06
CA THR A 108 11.95 -13.50 1.64
C THR A 108 11.78 -12.03 1.20
N ILE A 109 11.47 -11.12 2.14
CA ILE A 109 11.52 -9.69 1.86
C ILE A 109 12.98 -9.24 1.87
N MET A 110 13.47 -8.75 0.72
CA MET A 110 14.82 -8.20 0.59
C MET A 110 14.88 -6.74 1.05
N ALA A 111 13.90 -5.95 0.63
CA ALA A 111 13.85 -4.52 0.89
C ALA A 111 12.42 -3.99 0.83
N TRP A 112 12.21 -2.87 1.52
CA TRP A 112 11.04 -2.02 1.37
C TRP A 112 11.41 -0.84 0.49
N GLU A 113 10.60 -0.57 -0.52
CA GLU A 113 10.69 0.62 -1.35
C GLU A 113 9.53 1.53 -0.97
N LEU A 114 9.80 2.83 -0.79
CA LEU A 114 8.81 3.76 -0.27
C LEU A 114 7.73 4.00 -1.36
N PRO A 115 7.86 4.95 -2.30
CA PRO A 115 7.02 4.97 -3.48
C PRO A 115 7.71 4.37 -4.70
N ASN A 116 6.90 3.84 -5.61
CA ASN A 116 7.32 3.58 -6.99
C ASN A 116 7.43 4.92 -7.71
N GLU A 117 8.61 5.19 -8.28
CA GLU A 117 8.89 6.37 -9.14
C GLU A 117 8.48 7.74 -8.56
N PRO A 118 8.97 8.12 -7.35
CA PRO A 118 8.69 9.43 -6.75
C PRO A 118 9.18 10.63 -7.54
#